data_AF-A0A369GN34-F1
#
_entry.id   AF-A0A369GN34-F1
#
_cell.length_a   1.000
_cell.length_b   1.000
_cell.length_c   1.000
_cell.angle_alpha   90.00
_cell.angle_beta   90.00
_cell.angle_gamma   90.00
#
_symmetry.space_group_name_H-M   'P 1'
#
loop_
_entity.id
_entity.type
_entity.pdbx_description
1 polymer ?
#
loop_
_entity_poly.entity_id
_entity_poly.type
_entity_poly.pdbx_seq_one_letter_code
_entity_poly.pdbx_strand_id
1 'polypeptide(L)'
;MPICIECRHYVKTLWTKYSGAGDQSSGHNIRLTVCRQCGRFCDKYVEHDFIVLFIDLVLIKPQVLMPPIEVYRHLLHNTLMRDWDGFDPSIIRLGILLLLFDVYLTWARIEKQTIPTLPPGESNLGRLARQPIVLQYMFFCQLPLPPEFDRDRSIRSDTASSTHSPLHSLGMMARRARPNSISTALLVSSSTKLFPILMVIWEYDVPAAARSLGWAVVANNVEALRILLDCKYHTACILAFAGAASRWVMGRVVLTLAGLGEVDSIGESSVAADGKALWAMVILVKEWAGQLAMG
;
A
#
# COMPACT_ATOMS: atom_id res chain seq x y z
N MET A 1 -5.58 -18.56 -16.08
CA MET A 1 -6.09 -19.80 -15.41
C MET A 1 -6.06 -19.59 -13.89
N PRO A 2 -7.12 -19.93 -13.14
CA PRO A 2 -7.18 -19.65 -11.71
C PRO A 2 -6.32 -20.61 -10.88
N ILE A 3 -5.92 -20.16 -9.69
CA ILE A 3 -5.13 -20.93 -8.73
C ILE A 3 -5.88 -21.11 -7.41
N CYS A 4 -5.57 -22.20 -6.70
CA CYS A 4 -6.02 -22.36 -5.33
C CYS A 4 -5.26 -21.40 -4.40
N ILE A 5 -5.98 -20.61 -3.59
CA ILE A 5 -5.37 -19.62 -2.68
C ILE A 5 -4.54 -20.28 -1.56
N GLU A 6 -4.88 -21.51 -1.18
CA GLU A 6 -4.22 -22.30 -0.14
C GLU A 6 -2.88 -22.88 -0.62
N CYS A 7 -2.93 -23.75 -1.63
CA CYS A 7 -1.79 -24.57 -2.06
C CYS A 7 -1.12 -24.10 -3.37
N ARG A 8 -1.62 -23.03 -3.99
CA ARG A 8 -1.14 -22.49 -5.29
C ARG A 8 -1.22 -23.47 -6.47
N HIS A 9 -1.96 -24.57 -6.33
CA HIS A 9 -2.18 -25.49 -7.44
C HIS A 9 -3.14 -24.90 -8.47
N TYR A 10 -2.87 -25.11 -9.76
CA TYR A 10 -3.74 -24.66 -10.85
C TYR A 10 -5.06 -25.44 -10.84
N VAL A 11 -6.17 -24.72 -11.04
CA VAL A 11 -7.52 -25.29 -11.04
C VAL A 11 -8.23 -24.88 -12.34
N LYS A 12 -9.09 -25.75 -12.86
CA LYS A 12 -9.86 -25.46 -14.09
C LYS A 12 -10.95 -24.42 -13.86
N THR A 13 -11.71 -24.56 -12.78
CA THR A 13 -12.80 -23.66 -12.38
C THR A 13 -12.78 -23.47 -10.86
N LEU A 14 -12.93 -22.23 -10.39
CA LEU A 14 -13.01 -21.95 -8.95
C LEU A 14 -14.38 -22.29 -8.36
N TRP A 15 -15.42 -22.15 -9.18
CA TRP A 15 -16.80 -22.35 -8.78
C TRP A 15 -17.64 -22.88 -9.94
N THR A 16 -18.76 -23.51 -9.61
CA THR A 16 -19.77 -23.98 -10.56
C THR A 16 -21.11 -23.35 -10.24
N LYS A 17 -21.73 -22.70 -11.23
CA LYS A 17 -23.12 -22.20 -11.13
C LYS A 17 -24.07 -23.36 -11.41
N TYR A 18 -24.97 -23.64 -10.49
CA TYR A 18 -26.06 -24.57 -10.73
C TYR A 18 -27.29 -23.79 -11.20
N SER A 19 -27.65 -23.99 -12.47
CA SER A 19 -28.88 -23.48 -13.07
C SER A 19 -30.04 -24.39 -12.66
N GLY A 20 -30.47 -24.33 -11.40
CA GLY A 20 -31.45 -25.27 -10.86
C GLY A 20 -32.48 -24.63 -9.93
N ALA A 21 -33.60 -24.22 -10.53
CA ALA A 21 -34.93 -24.03 -9.95
C ALA A 21 -35.11 -23.05 -8.76
N GLY A 22 -35.80 -21.93 -9.04
CA GLY A 22 -36.55 -21.16 -8.04
C GLY A 22 -36.01 -19.74 -7.81
N ASP A 23 -36.77 -18.77 -8.31
CA ASP A 23 -36.77 -17.35 -7.94
C ASP A 23 -35.51 -16.51 -8.21
N GLN A 24 -35.68 -15.51 -9.10
CA GLN A 24 -34.72 -14.45 -9.40
C GLN A 24 -34.37 -13.56 -8.19
N SER A 25 -35.00 -13.78 -7.02
CA SER A 25 -34.74 -13.09 -5.76
C SER A 25 -33.81 -13.87 -4.81
N SER A 26 -33.54 -15.15 -5.06
CA SER A 26 -32.61 -15.95 -4.27
C SER A 26 -31.25 -16.03 -4.99
N GLY A 27 -30.20 -15.61 -4.28
CA GLY A 27 -28.87 -15.38 -4.84
C GLY A 27 -28.33 -16.55 -5.68
N HIS A 28 -27.43 -16.21 -6.61
CA HIS A 28 -26.76 -17.18 -7.47
C HIS A 28 -26.25 -18.39 -6.65
N ASN A 29 -26.85 -19.58 -6.83
CA ASN A 29 -26.43 -20.80 -6.15
C ASN A 29 -25.10 -21.28 -6.74
N ILE A 30 -24.03 -20.68 -6.25
CA ILE A 30 -22.64 -20.94 -6.63
C ILE A 30 -22.10 -21.95 -5.63
N ARG A 31 -21.54 -23.06 -6.11
CA ARG A 31 -20.77 -23.99 -5.26
C ARG A 31 -19.29 -23.83 -5.53
N LEU A 32 -18.52 -23.63 -4.46
CA LEU A 32 -17.06 -23.56 -4.50
C LEU A 32 -16.46 -24.93 -4.85
N THR A 33 -15.43 -24.92 -5.69
CA THR A 33 -14.70 -26.14 -6.06
C THR A 33 -13.73 -26.51 -4.95
N VAL A 34 -13.67 -27.79 -4.60
CA VAL A 34 -12.69 -28.32 -3.63
C VAL A 34 -11.40 -28.67 -4.36
N CYS A 35 -10.26 -28.24 -3.83
CA CYS A 35 -8.95 -28.52 -4.41
C CYS A 35 -8.58 -29.99 -4.21
N ARG A 36 -8.12 -30.64 -5.28
CA ARG A 36 -7.70 -32.06 -5.25
C ARG A 36 -6.39 -32.32 -4.50
N GLN A 37 -5.58 -31.27 -4.27
CA GLN A 37 -4.27 -31.39 -3.62
C GLN A 37 -4.35 -31.14 -2.11
N CYS A 38 -5.03 -30.06 -1.68
CA CYS A 38 -5.12 -29.70 -0.26
C CYS A 38 -6.45 -30.09 0.41
N GLY A 39 -7.47 -30.52 -0.36
CA GLY A 39 -8.79 -30.88 0.18
C GLY A 39 -9.61 -29.71 0.71
N ARG A 40 -9.10 -28.48 0.65
CA ARG A 40 -9.79 -27.25 1.04
C ARG A 40 -10.52 -26.62 -0.15
N PHE A 41 -11.46 -25.71 0.11
CA PHE A 41 -12.07 -24.90 -0.94
C PHE A 41 -11.01 -24.09 -1.68
N CYS A 42 -11.07 -24.11 -3.02
CA CYS A 42 -10.05 -23.48 -3.87
C CYS A 42 -9.92 -21.98 -3.60
N ASP A 43 -11.05 -21.31 -3.35
CA ASP A 43 -11.11 -19.88 -3.10
C ASP A 43 -12.40 -19.48 -2.38
N LYS A 44 -12.32 -19.17 -1.09
CA LYS A 44 -13.48 -18.75 -0.28
C LYS A 44 -13.93 -17.31 -0.56
N TYR A 45 -13.04 -16.49 -1.11
CA TYR A 45 -13.26 -15.05 -1.28
C TYR A 45 -14.12 -14.71 -2.49
N VAL A 46 -14.39 -15.68 -3.37
CA VAL A 46 -15.30 -15.55 -4.51
C VAL A 46 -16.71 -15.16 -4.10
N GLU A 47 -17.17 -15.61 -2.93
CA GLU A 47 -18.53 -15.34 -2.43
C GLU A 47 -18.63 -13.99 -1.71
N HIS A 48 -17.49 -13.38 -1.38
CA HIS A 48 -17.45 -12.17 -0.57
C HIS A 48 -17.51 -10.92 -1.45
N ASP A 49 -18.29 -9.93 -1.01
CA ASP A 49 -18.32 -8.62 -1.65
C ASP A 49 -17.00 -7.87 -1.48
N PHE A 50 -16.74 -6.91 -2.37
CA PHE A 50 -15.55 -6.06 -2.35
C PHE A 50 -15.32 -5.36 -1.00
N ILE A 51 -16.39 -5.05 -0.25
CA ILE A 51 -16.29 -4.42 1.07
C ILE A 51 -15.62 -5.37 2.07
N VAL A 52 -15.98 -6.65 2.07
CA VAL A 52 -15.38 -7.62 3.00
C VAL A 52 -13.94 -7.92 2.62
N LEU A 53 -13.66 -8.03 1.31
CA LEU A 53 -12.28 -8.14 0.81
C LEU A 53 -11.43 -6.95 1.23
N PHE A 54 -11.99 -5.75 1.15
CA PHE A 54 -11.34 -4.51 1.55
C PHE A 54 -11.06 -4.47 3.06
N ILE A 55 -12.03 -4.86 3.88
CA ILE A 55 -11.89 -4.93 5.34
C ILE A 55 -10.78 -5.92 5.71
N ASP A 56 -10.77 -7.13 5.17
CA ASP A 56 -9.72 -8.13 5.48
C ASP A 56 -8.34 -7.70 4.94
N LEU A 57 -8.29 -6.94 3.85
CA LEU A 57 -7.07 -6.34 3.30
C LEU A 57 -6.52 -5.24 4.20
N VAL A 58 -7.40 -4.39 4.76
CA VAL A 58 -7.04 -3.27 5.63
C VAL A 58 -6.70 -3.73 7.04
N LEU A 59 -7.43 -4.72 7.57
CA LEU A 59 -7.23 -5.19 8.94
C LEU A 59 -5.91 -5.94 9.15
N ILE A 60 -5.14 -6.20 8.08
CA ILE A 60 -3.91 -7.01 8.09
C ILE A 60 -4.11 -8.15 9.08
N LYS A 61 -5.18 -8.94 8.94
CA LYS A 61 -5.56 -9.93 9.98
C LYS A 61 -4.31 -10.76 10.26
N PRO A 62 -3.68 -10.61 11.44
CA PRO A 62 -2.46 -11.32 11.73
C PRO A 62 -2.94 -12.71 12.07
N GLN A 63 -2.94 -13.62 11.11
CA GLN A 63 -3.18 -15.03 11.41
C GLN A 63 -1.86 -15.62 11.91
N VAL A 64 -1.37 -15.03 13.01
CA VAL A 64 -0.45 -15.41 14.10
C VAL A 64 0.73 -16.38 13.87
N LEU A 65 0.84 -17.11 12.78
CA LEU A 65 2.02 -17.90 12.44
C LEU A 65 2.12 -18.02 10.92
N MET A 66 3.27 -17.60 10.39
CA MET A 66 3.76 -17.81 9.03
C MET A 66 3.11 -19.02 8.32
N PRO A 67 2.37 -18.89 7.18
CA PRO A 67 1.75 -17.73 6.49
C PRO A 67 0.20 -17.77 6.52
N PRO A 68 -0.57 -16.66 6.39
CA PRO A 68 -1.24 -16.37 5.10
C PRO A 68 -1.74 -14.92 4.89
N ILE A 69 -1.70 -14.41 3.65
CA ILE A 69 -2.72 -13.42 3.21
C ILE A 69 -3.36 -13.96 1.94
N GLU A 70 -4.37 -14.79 2.15
CA GLU A 70 -5.15 -15.43 1.09
C GLU A 70 -5.94 -14.43 0.25
N VAL A 71 -6.37 -13.30 0.84
CA VAL A 71 -7.06 -12.21 0.14
C VAL A 71 -6.18 -11.65 -0.99
N TYR A 72 -4.88 -11.44 -0.74
CA TYR A 72 -3.96 -10.98 -1.78
C TYR A 72 -3.81 -12.02 -2.90
N ARG A 73 -3.84 -13.31 -2.60
CA ARG A 73 -3.77 -14.35 -3.63
C ARG A 73 -5.04 -14.40 -4.47
N HIS A 74 -6.21 -14.31 -3.83
CA HIS A 74 -7.49 -14.16 -4.52
C HIS A 74 -7.44 -12.94 -5.44
N LEU A 75 -7.20 -11.76 -4.85
CA LEU A 75 -7.21 -10.50 -5.58
C LEU A 75 -6.20 -10.52 -6.72
N LEU A 76 -4.96 -10.89 -6.46
CA LEU A 76 -3.90 -10.79 -7.44
C LEU A 76 -4.00 -11.84 -8.54
N HIS A 77 -4.24 -13.12 -8.20
CA HIS A 77 -4.16 -14.21 -9.17
C HIS A 77 -5.50 -14.64 -9.76
N ASN A 78 -6.59 -14.47 -9.01
CA ASN A 78 -7.92 -14.92 -9.43
C ASN A 78 -8.80 -13.76 -9.94
N THR A 79 -8.54 -12.52 -9.51
CA THR A 79 -9.33 -11.34 -9.92
C THR A 79 -8.55 -10.38 -10.84
N LEU A 80 -7.30 -10.05 -10.52
CA LEU A 80 -6.52 -8.98 -11.17
C LEU A 80 -5.58 -9.45 -12.29
N MET A 81 -5.03 -10.67 -12.23
CA MET A 81 -4.20 -11.25 -13.31
C MET A 81 -5.05 -11.96 -14.36
N ARG A 82 -6.13 -11.33 -14.85
CA ARG A 82 -6.75 -11.76 -16.11
C ARG A 82 -5.73 -11.55 -17.24
N ASP A 83 -5.77 -12.40 -18.27
CA ASP A 83 -4.66 -12.60 -19.23
C ASP A 83 -4.16 -11.35 -19.98
N TRP A 84 -4.88 -10.22 -19.87
CA TRP A 84 -4.60 -8.93 -20.51
C TRP A 84 -4.00 -7.91 -19.52
N ASP A 85 -2.94 -7.21 -19.92
CA ASP A 85 -2.27 -6.16 -19.13
C ASP A 85 -3.08 -4.84 -19.01
N GLY A 86 -4.40 -4.92 -18.98
CA GLY A 86 -5.27 -3.75 -18.83
C GLY A 86 -5.43 -3.32 -17.36
N PHE A 87 -5.68 -2.03 -17.14
CA PHE A 87 -6.24 -1.56 -15.87
C PHE A 87 -7.76 -1.74 -15.91
N ASP A 88 -8.30 -2.54 -14.99
CA ASP A 88 -9.74 -2.60 -14.81
C ASP A 88 -10.29 -1.24 -14.35
N PRO A 89 -11.48 -0.81 -14.81
CA PRO A 89 -12.11 0.44 -14.40
C PRO A 89 -12.29 0.58 -12.88
N SER A 90 -12.41 -0.53 -12.16
CA SER A 90 -12.51 -0.55 -10.70
C SER A 90 -11.20 -0.16 -10.01
N ILE A 91 -10.06 -0.55 -10.56
CA ILE A 91 -8.73 -0.19 -10.04
C ILE A 91 -8.48 1.30 -10.27
N ILE A 92 -8.89 1.82 -11.43
CA ILE A 92 -8.79 3.25 -11.74
C ILE A 92 -9.66 4.06 -10.76
N ARG A 93 -10.90 3.61 -10.50
CA ARG A 93 -11.78 4.22 -9.49
C ARG A 93 -11.16 4.21 -8.10
N LEU A 94 -10.56 3.08 -7.68
CA LEU A 94 -9.83 2.99 -6.42
C LEU A 94 -8.62 3.94 -6.40
N GLY A 95 -7.86 4.04 -7.49
CA GLY A 95 -6.72 4.95 -7.62
C GLY A 95 -7.13 6.42 -7.49
N ILE A 96 -8.22 6.83 -8.14
CA ILE A 96 -8.80 8.18 -7.99
C ILE A 96 -9.22 8.44 -6.54
N LEU A 97 -9.88 7.48 -5.91
CA LEU A 97 -10.29 7.59 -4.51
C LEU A 97 -9.07 7.77 -3.60
N LEU A 98 -8.04 6.93 -3.73
CA LEU A 98 -6.80 7.02 -2.94
C LEU A 98 -6.08 8.34 -3.14
N LEU A 99 -6.05 8.87 -4.37
CA LEU A 99 -5.47 10.16 -4.67
C LEU A 99 -6.23 11.31 -3.98
N LEU A 100 -7.57 11.31 -4.03
CA LEU A 100 -8.38 12.31 -3.34
C LEU A 100 -8.13 12.28 -1.82
N PHE A 101 -7.93 11.09 -1.24
CA PHE A 101 -7.57 10.97 0.17
C PHE A 101 -6.18 11.49 0.49
N ASP A 102 -5.19 11.26 -0.38
CA ASP A 102 -3.86 11.82 -0.18
C ASP A 102 -3.88 13.35 -0.25
N VAL A 103 -4.66 13.92 -1.18
CA VAL A 103 -4.91 15.37 -1.27
C VAL A 103 -5.52 15.89 0.03
N TYR A 104 -6.57 15.24 0.54
CA TYR A 104 -7.22 15.64 1.79
C TYR A 104 -6.28 15.58 2.99
N LEU A 105 -5.55 14.46 3.17
CA LEU A 105 -4.63 14.29 4.29
C LEU A 105 -3.43 15.23 4.21
N THR A 106 -2.99 15.58 3.00
CA THR A 106 -1.93 16.55 2.80
C THR A 106 -2.41 17.96 3.14
N TRP A 107 -3.59 18.34 2.66
CA TRP A 107 -4.23 19.61 3.01
C TRP A 107 -4.44 19.74 4.53
N ALA A 108 -5.06 18.74 5.17
CA ALA A 108 -5.33 18.76 6.61
C ALA A 108 -4.05 18.82 7.47
N ARG A 109 -2.95 18.22 6.99
CA ARG A 109 -1.63 18.34 7.65
C ARG A 109 -1.07 19.75 7.54
N ILE A 110 -1.13 20.34 6.34
CA ILE A 110 -0.63 21.70 6.09
C ILE A 110 -1.44 22.73 6.87
N GLU A 111 -2.77 22.60 6.93
CA GLU A 111 -3.63 23.49 7.72
C GLU A 111 -3.26 23.45 9.21
N LYS A 112 -3.07 22.27 9.79
CA LYS A 112 -2.65 22.16 11.21
C LYS A 112 -1.26 22.76 11.47
N GLN A 113 -0.38 22.76 10.46
CA GLN A 113 0.96 23.34 10.53
C GLN A 113 0.98 24.86 10.28
N THR A 114 -0.11 25.48 9.81
CA THR A 114 -0.23 26.94 9.68
C THR A 114 -0.40 27.69 11.00
N ILE A 115 -0.54 26.97 12.12
CA ILE A 115 -0.63 27.55 13.47
C ILE A 115 0.74 27.49 14.18
N PRO A 116 1.73 28.33 13.82
CA PRO A 116 2.76 28.71 14.77
C PRO A 116 2.92 30.24 14.82
N THR A 117 2.46 30.83 15.94
CA THR A 117 3.10 31.88 16.78
C THR A 117 4.00 32.99 16.20
N LEU A 118 4.17 33.16 14.89
CA LEU A 118 4.96 34.21 14.24
C LEU A 118 4.08 35.14 13.39
N PRO A 119 4.42 36.44 13.26
CA PRO A 119 3.55 37.41 12.62
C PRO A 119 3.35 37.14 11.11
N PRO A 120 2.19 37.52 10.55
CA PRO A 120 1.64 37.03 9.28
C PRO A 120 2.27 37.65 8.01
N GLY A 121 3.57 37.95 8.02
CA GLY A 121 4.25 38.73 6.98
C GLY A 121 5.21 37.96 6.05
N GLU A 122 5.83 36.86 6.50
CA GLU A 122 7.00 36.29 5.80
C GLU A 122 6.88 34.80 5.43
N SER A 123 5.87 34.07 5.91
CA SER A 123 5.76 32.64 5.60
C SER A 123 5.16 32.39 4.20
N ASN A 124 5.80 31.51 3.43
CA ASN A 124 5.34 31.12 2.07
C ASN A 124 3.90 30.57 2.05
N LEU A 125 3.37 30.10 3.20
CA LEU A 125 1.98 29.67 3.34
C LEU A 125 1.00 30.84 3.33
N GLY A 126 1.34 31.98 3.92
CA GLY A 126 0.52 33.19 3.86
C GLY A 126 0.39 33.71 2.43
N ARG A 127 1.44 33.54 1.61
CA ARG A 127 1.43 33.87 0.19
C ARG A 127 0.54 32.92 -0.62
N LEU A 128 0.51 31.64 -0.26
CA LEU A 128 -0.38 30.63 -0.86
C LEU A 128 -1.85 30.89 -0.48
N ALA A 129 -2.12 31.26 0.78
CA ALA A 129 -3.45 31.61 1.28
C ALA A 129 -4.08 32.83 0.58
N ARG A 130 -3.24 33.72 0.01
CA ARG A 130 -3.67 34.94 -0.70
C ARG A 130 -3.97 34.72 -2.19
N GLN A 131 -3.67 33.53 -2.73
CA GLN A 131 -3.96 33.17 -4.12
C GLN A 131 -5.46 32.87 -4.32
N PRO A 132 -5.98 32.97 -5.56
CA PRO A 132 -7.35 32.58 -5.85
C PRO A 132 -7.60 31.11 -5.49
N ILE A 133 -8.80 30.83 -4.99
CA ILE A 133 -9.22 29.52 -4.46
C ILE A 133 -8.93 28.37 -5.44
N VAL A 134 -9.07 28.62 -6.75
CA VAL A 134 -8.83 27.63 -7.81
C VAL A 134 -7.36 27.23 -7.87
N LEU A 135 -6.43 28.18 -7.74
CA LEU A 135 -4.99 27.89 -7.75
C LEU A 135 -4.57 27.13 -6.49
N GLN A 136 -5.17 27.42 -5.34
CA GLN A 136 -4.94 26.66 -4.11
C GLN A 136 -5.34 25.18 -4.29
N TYR A 137 -6.56 24.92 -4.78
CA TYR A 137 -7.01 23.54 -5.01
C TYR A 137 -6.19 22.81 -6.06
N MET A 138 -5.82 23.48 -7.17
CA MET A 138 -4.96 22.87 -8.18
C MET A 138 -3.58 22.52 -7.62
N PHE A 139 -3.02 23.38 -6.77
CA PHE A 139 -1.76 23.11 -6.08
C PHE A 139 -1.87 21.89 -5.15
N PHE A 140 -2.89 21.82 -4.29
CA PHE A 140 -3.10 20.68 -3.40
C PHE A 140 -3.40 19.37 -4.15
N CYS A 141 -4.07 19.44 -5.29
CA CYS A 141 -4.30 18.26 -6.15
C CYS A 141 -3.01 17.77 -6.82
N GLN A 142 -2.13 18.70 -7.23
CA GLN A 142 -0.88 18.38 -7.89
C GLN A 142 0.21 17.92 -6.91
N LEU A 143 0.15 18.36 -5.65
CA LEU A 143 1.21 18.10 -4.66
C LEU A 143 1.47 16.59 -4.40
N PRO A 144 0.46 15.69 -4.30
CA PRO A 144 0.67 14.26 -4.10
C PRO A 144 0.92 13.48 -5.41
N LEU A 145 0.58 14.01 -6.58
CA LEU A 145 0.71 13.26 -7.84
C LEU A 145 2.15 12.80 -8.18
N PRO A 146 3.18 13.66 -8.16
CA PRO A 146 4.56 13.27 -8.48
C PRO A 146 5.16 12.21 -7.53
N PRO A 147 5.07 12.32 -6.19
CA PRO A 147 5.65 11.31 -5.29
C PRO A 147 4.98 9.93 -5.45
N GLU A 148 3.68 9.88 -5.75
CA GLU A 148 2.93 8.65 -5.98
C GLU A 148 3.44 7.94 -7.24
N PHE A 149 3.58 8.72 -8.30
CA PHE A 149 4.08 8.24 -9.59
C PHE A 149 5.54 7.79 -9.49
N ASP A 150 6.38 8.54 -8.77
CA ASP A 150 7.79 8.21 -8.57
C ASP A 150 7.96 6.89 -7.80
N ARG A 151 7.16 6.67 -6.75
CA ARG A 151 7.13 5.40 -6.00
C ARG A 151 6.83 4.21 -6.93
N ASP A 152 5.76 4.31 -7.72
CA ASP A 152 5.37 3.25 -8.65
C ASP A 152 6.41 3.06 -9.75
N ARG A 153 7.07 4.15 -10.19
CA ARG A 153 8.17 4.10 -11.15
C ARG A 153 9.41 3.44 -10.57
N SER A 154 9.81 3.74 -9.33
CA SER A 154 10.95 3.14 -8.64
C SER A 154 10.75 1.63 -8.47
N ILE A 155 9.60 1.22 -7.93
CA ILE A 155 9.31 -0.20 -7.72
C ILE A 155 9.21 -0.93 -9.08
N ARG A 156 8.69 -0.25 -10.11
CA ARG A 156 8.68 -0.80 -11.48
C ARG A 156 10.08 -0.88 -12.06
N SER A 157 10.97 0.10 -11.89
CA SER A 157 12.35 -0.01 -12.40
C SER A 157 13.13 -1.10 -11.69
N ASP A 158 12.84 -1.34 -10.42
CA ASP A 158 13.47 -2.42 -9.66
C ASP A 158 12.98 -3.82 -10.11
N THR A 159 11.79 -3.89 -10.71
CA THR A 159 11.09 -5.14 -11.03
C THR A 159 10.96 -5.45 -12.54
N ALA A 160 10.82 -4.44 -13.39
CA ALA A 160 10.60 -4.57 -14.83
C ALA A 160 11.93 -4.56 -15.59
N SER A 161 12.37 -5.75 -16.02
CA SER A 161 13.19 -6.01 -17.21
C SER A 161 14.37 -5.07 -17.53
N SER A 162 15.59 -5.63 -17.45
CA SER A 162 16.67 -5.55 -18.46
C SER A 162 18.00 -5.04 -17.91
N THR A 163 18.89 -6.00 -17.67
CA THR A 163 20.35 -5.89 -17.79
C THR A 163 21.13 -5.15 -16.69
N HIS A 164 20.53 -4.23 -15.93
CA HIS A 164 21.27 -3.45 -14.90
C HIS A 164 20.67 -3.45 -13.49
N SER A 165 19.58 -4.18 -13.21
CA SER A 165 19.06 -4.28 -11.84
C SER A 165 19.88 -5.27 -11.00
N PRO A 166 20.49 -4.86 -9.87
CA PRO A 166 21.43 -5.67 -9.10
C PRO A 166 20.77 -6.92 -8.48
N LEU A 167 19.44 -6.91 -8.33
CA LEU A 167 18.67 -8.00 -7.71
C LEU A 167 18.45 -9.20 -8.64
N HIS A 168 18.45 -9.01 -9.98
CA HIS A 168 18.39 -10.12 -10.93
C HIS A 168 19.75 -10.81 -11.06
N SER A 169 20.85 -10.05 -11.00
CA SER A 169 22.21 -10.60 -10.89
C SER A 169 22.40 -11.44 -9.63
N LEU A 170 21.64 -11.16 -8.57
CA LEU A 170 21.67 -11.88 -7.30
C LEU A 170 20.77 -13.14 -7.27
N GLY A 171 20.07 -13.46 -8.38
CA GLY A 171 19.24 -14.67 -8.51
C GLY A 171 18.05 -14.75 -7.54
N MET A 172 17.57 -13.62 -7.02
CA MET A 172 16.62 -13.58 -5.91
C MET A 172 15.13 -13.65 -6.32
N MET A 173 14.80 -13.55 -7.61
CA MET A 173 13.40 -13.49 -8.08
C MET A 173 13.11 -14.60 -9.09
N ALA A 174 12.07 -15.38 -8.83
CA ALA A 174 11.72 -16.57 -9.60
C ALA A 174 10.74 -16.28 -10.78
N ARG A 175 10.07 -15.13 -10.79
CA ARG A 175 8.96 -14.86 -11.73
C ARG A 175 9.04 -13.48 -12.36
N ARG A 176 8.89 -13.44 -13.70
CA ARG A 176 8.79 -12.19 -14.47
C ARG A 176 7.40 -11.60 -14.26
N ALA A 177 7.30 -10.61 -13.37
CA ALA A 177 6.06 -9.89 -13.11
C ALA A 177 5.79 -8.84 -14.20
N ARG A 178 4.53 -8.73 -14.63
CA ARG A 178 4.11 -7.73 -15.61
C ARG A 178 3.94 -6.36 -14.92
N PRO A 179 4.35 -5.25 -15.55
CA PRO A 179 4.43 -3.93 -14.89
C PRO A 179 3.09 -3.41 -14.38
N ASN A 180 2.00 -3.71 -15.09
CA ASN A 180 0.66 -3.24 -14.71
C ASN A 180 0.10 -4.03 -13.52
N SER A 181 0.46 -5.32 -13.40
CA SER A 181 0.10 -6.13 -12.23
C SER A 181 0.75 -5.61 -10.94
N ILE A 182 2.00 -5.14 -11.04
CA ILE A 182 2.72 -4.51 -9.91
C ILE A 182 2.02 -3.23 -9.47
N SER A 183 1.70 -2.34 -10.42
CA SER A 183 1.00 -1.08 -10.13
C SER A 183 -0.35 -1.33 -9.47
N THR A 184 -1.11 -2.30 -9.98
CA THR A 184 -2.39 -2.69 -9.40
C THR A 184 -2.24 -3.25 -7.99
N ALA A 185 -1.27 -4.13 -7.74
CA ALA A 185 -1.02 -4.69 -6.43
C ALA A 185 -0.63 -3.61 -5.41
N LEU A 186 0.18 -2.63 -5.85
CA LEU A 186 0.60 -1.50 -5.03
C LEU A 186 -0.52 -0.51 -4.71
N LEU A 187 -1.44 -0.28 -5.66
CA LEU A 187 -2.64 0.53 -5.42
C LEU A 187 -3.56 -0.17 -4.42
N VAL A 188 -3.78 -1.47 -4.59
CA VAL A 188 -4.56 -2.29 -3.66
C VAL A 188 -3.91 -2.30 -2.28
N SER A 189 -2.59 -2.47 -2.18
CA SER A 189 -1.90 -2.47 -0.88
C SER A 189 -1.84 -1.10 -0.22
N SER A 190 -1.96 -0.03 -1.00
CA SER A 190 -2.09 1.33 -0.47
C SER A 190 -3.51 1.67 -0.01
N SER A 191 -4.47 0.75 -0.12
CA SER A 191 -5.86 0.94 0.34
C SER A 191 -6.00 1.29 1.82
N THR A 192 -5.04 0.91 2.66
CA THR A 192 -4.99 1.29 4.07
C THR A 192 -4.94 2.81 4.27
N LYS A 193 -4.47 3.59 3.28
CA LYS A 193 -4.57 5.06 3.29
C LYS A 193 -6.00 5.61 3.41
N LEU A 194 -7.04 4.79 3.22
CA LEU A 194 -8.44 5.16 3.43
C LEU A 194 -8.86 5.06 4.90
N PHE A 195 -8.08 4.40 5.76
CA PHE A 195 -8.40 4.26 7.19
C PHE A 195 -8.63 5.59 7.93
N PRO A 196 -7.92 6.69 7.62
CA PRO A 196 -8.19 8.01 8.17
C PRO A 196 -9.60 8.53 7.95
N ILE A 197 -10.39 8.01 7.01
CA ILE A 197 -11.82 8.34 6.90
C ILE A 197 -12.55 8.02 8.20
N LEU A 198 -12.23 6.87 8.81
CA LEU A 198 -12.80 6.49 10.10
C LEU A 198 -12.28 7.41 11.21
N MET A 199 -11.07 7.98 11.04
CA MET A 199 -10.47 8.97 11.94
C MET A 199 -10.96 10.40 11.70
N VAL A 200 -11.67 10.68 10.61
CA VAL A 200 -12.42 11.95 10.46
C VAL A 200 -13.68 11.91 11.32
N ILE A 201 -14.25 10.73 11.54
CA ILE A 201 -15.42 10.53 12.39
C ILE A 201 -15.05 10.57 13.88
N TRP A 202 -13.79 10.27 14.23
CA TRP A 202 -13.31 10.20 15.61
C TRP A 202 -12.10 11.11 15.85
N GLU A 203 -12.17 11.95 16.89
CA GLU A 203 -11.05 12.79 17.33
C GLU A 203 -9.92 11.93 17.95
N TYR A 204 -9.08 11.35 17.11
CA TYR A 204 -7.82 10.71 17.53
C TYR A 204 -6.66 11.70 17.43
N ASP A 205 -5.59 11.48 18.20
CA ASP A 205 -4.32 12.18 18.07
C ASP A 205 -3.75 12.02 16.64
N VAL A 206 -4.10 12.98 15.79
CA VAL A 206 -3.82 13.02 14.35
C VAL A 206 -2.35 12.74 13.99
N PRO A 207 -1.33 13.23 14.73
CA PRO A 207 0.05 12.91 14.39
C PRO A 207 0.46 11.46 14.73
N ALA A 208 -0.04 10.88 15.84
CA ALA A 208 0.29 9.50 16.20
C ALA A 208 -0.35 8.49 15.25
N ALA A 209 -1.59 8.73 14.87
CA ALA A 209 -2.33 7.89 13.95
C ALA A 209 -1.79 7.96 12.51
N ALA A 210 -1.39 9.15 12.04
CA ALA A 210 -0.78 9.29 10.72
C ALA A 210 0.56 8.51 10.62
N ARG A 211 1.33 8.46 11.72
CA ARG A 211 2.58 7.68 11.79
C ARG A 211 2.33 6.18 11.74
N SER A 212 1.43 5.65 12.58
CA SER A 212 1.12 4.21 12.60
C SER A 212 0.57 3.74 11.25
N LEU A 213 -0.25 4.58 10.61
CA LEU A 213 -0.77 4.30 9.29
C LEU A 213 0.31 4.26 8.20
N GLY A 214 1.28 5.17 8.26
CA GLY A 214 2.42 5.17 7.35
C GLY A 214 3.20 3.85 7.39
N TRP A 215 3.48 3.35 8.59
CA TRP A 215 4.11 2.03 8.78
C TRP A 215 3.23 0.88 8.32
N ALA A 216 1.91 0.94 8.57
CA ALA A 216 0.96 -0.07 8.11
C ALA A 216 0.92 -0.16 6.57
N VAL A 217 0.97 0.97 5.86
CA VAL A 217 1.05 1.01 4.39
C VAL A 217 2.33 0.35 3.89
N VAL A 218 3.49 0.65 4.51
CA VAL A 218 4.77 0.04 4.13
C VAL A 218 4.74 -1.48 4.37
N ALA A 219 4.25 -1.93 5.51
CA ALA A 219 4.10 -3.35 5.82
C ALA A 219 3.18 -4.07 4.82
N ASN A 220 2.07 -3.43 4.44
CA ASN A 220 1.14 -3.98 3.45
C ASN A 220 1.78 -4.08 2.06
N ASN A 221 2.57 -3.08 1.66
CA ASN A 221 3.34 -3.09 0.42
C ASN A 221 4.38 -4.22 0.39
N VAL A 222 5.06 -4.50 1.52
CA VAL A 222 6.03 -5.62 1.62
C VAL A 222 5.34 -6.95 1.34
N GLU A 223 4.20 -7.22 1.97
CA GLU A 223 3.49 -8.48 1.77
C GLU A 223 2.91 -8.62 0.35
N ALA A 224 2.36 -7.53 -0.20
CA ALA A 224 1.90 -7.51 -1.58
C ALA A 224 3.04 -7.85 -2.56
N LEU A 225 4.21 -7.22 -2.39
CA LEU A 225 5.39 -7.48 -3.23
C LEU A 225 5.92 -8.90 -3.07
N ARG A 226 5.98 -9.42 -1.83
CA ARG A 226 6.38 -10.79 -1.55
C ARG A 226 5.49 -11.81 -2.27
N ILE A 227 4.17 -11.61 -2.20
CA ILE A 227 3.19 -12.53 -2.81
C ILE A 227 3.27 -12.46 -4.34
N LEU A 228 3.43 -11.25 -4.89
CA LEU A 228 3.46 -11.01 -6.32
C LEU A 228 4.75 -11.51 -6.98
N LEU A 229 5.89 -11.28 -6.34
CA LEU A 229 7.21 -11.62 -6.87
C LEU A 229 7.71 -13.00 -6.44
N ASP A 230 6.97 -13.66 -5.53
CA ASP A 230 7.34 -14.93 -4.89
C ASP A 230 8.80 -14.91 -4.40
N CYS A 231 9.18 -13.82 -3.75
CA CYS A 231 10.55 -13.55 -3.31
C CYS A 231 10.71 -13.69 -1.79
N LYS A 232 11.97 -13.69 -1.33
CA LYS A 232 12.28 -13.70 0.10
C LYS A 232 11.82 -12.41 0.76
N TYR A 233 11.41 -12.49 2.03
CA TYR A 233 10.91 -11.34 2.80
C TYR A 233 11.87 -10.13 2.76
N HIS A 234 13.17 -10.36 2.91
CA HIS A 234 14.17 -9.29 2.87
C HIS A 234 14.20 -8.53 1.53
N THR A 235 14.03 -9.23 0.40
CA THR A 235 13.97 -8.59 -0.91
C THR A 235 12.73 -7.73 -1.04
N ALA A 236 11.58 -8.22 -0.58
CA ALA A 236 10.34 -7.45 -0.56
C ALA A 236 10.45 -6.22 0.36
N CYS A 237 11.12 -6.33 1.51
CA CYS A 237 11.42 -5.20 2.38
C CYS A 237 12.26 -4.15 1.66
N ILE A 238 13.39 -4.54 1.05
CA ILE A 238 14.28 -3.60 0.36
C ILE A 238 13.52 -2.84 -0.73
N LEU A 239 12.71 -3.53 -1.54
CA LEU A 239 11.89 -2.90 -2.59
C LEU A 239 10.85 -1.92 -2.03
N ALA A 240 10.14 -2.32 -0.97
CA ALA A 240 9.14 -1.46 -0.34
C ALA A 240 9.77 -0.22 0.31
N PHE A 241 10.91 -0.38 0.99
CA PHE A 241 11.66 0.74 1.59
C PHE A 241 12.27 1.64 0.54
N ALA A 242 12.81 1.09 -0.56
CA ALA A 242 13.33 1.88 -1.68
C ALA A 242 12.23 2.75 -2.29
N GLY A 243 11.06 2.18 -2.58
CA GLY A 243 9.92 2.96 -3.07
C GLY A 243 9.39 3.98 -2.06
N ALA A 244 9.40 3.67 -0.76
CA ALA A 244 9.02 4.65 0.28
C ALA A 244 10.03 5.79 0.39
N ALA A 245 11.33 5.49 0.27
CA ALA A 245 12.38 6.49 0.26
C ALA A 245 12.30 7.37 -0.99
N SER A 246 12.05 6.80 -2.17
CA SER A 246 11.88 7.57 -3.41
C SER A 246 10.69 8.53 -3.32
N ARG A 247 9.55 8.04 -2.82
CA ARG A 247 8.36 8.87 -2.52
C ARG A 247 8.70 10.03 -1.60
N TRP A 248 9.43 9.76 -0.52
CA TRP A 248 9.82 10.77 0.46
C TRP A 248 10.74 11.84 -0.14
N VAL A 249 11.76 11.42 -0.90
CA VAL A 249 12.68 12.32 -1.61
C VAL A 249 11.93 13.16 -2.64
N MET A 250 11.04 12.57 -3.44
CA MET A 250 10.25 13.32 -4.41
C MET A 250 9.32 14.32 -3.71
N GLY A 251 8.70 13.93 -2.60
CA GLY A 251 7.89 14.85 -1.78
C GLY A 251 8.71 16.07 -1.32
N ARG A 252 9.95 15.86 -0.88
CA ARG A 252 10.89 16.93 -0.51
C ARG A 252 11.20 17.85 -1.68
N VAL A 253 11.52 17.28 -2.83
CA VAL A 253 11.83 18.05 -4.04
C VAL A 253 10.63 18.91 -4.44
N VAL A 254 9.42 18.35 -4.43
CA VAL A 254 8.20 19.11 -4.78
C VAL A 254 7.92 20.23 -3.75
N LEU A 255 8.07 19.98 -2.46
CA LEU A 255 7.85 21.00 -1.41
C LEU A 255 8.89 22.12 -1.46
N THR A 256 10.15 21.80 -1.72
CA THR A 256 11.22 22.79 -1.85
C THR A 256 11.04 23.64 -3.11
N LEU A 257 10.69 23.03 -4.24
CA LEU A 257 10.34 23.75 -5.48
C LEU A 257 9.12 24.65 -5.32
N ALA A 258 8.15 24.24 -4.49
CA ALA A 258 6.98 25.04 -4.16
C ALA A 258 7.27 26.20 -3.19
N GLY A 259 8.51 26.32 -2.68
CA GLY A 259 8.88 27.34 -1.69
C GLY A 259 8.38 27.04 -0.26
N LEU A 260 7.93 25.81 0.03
CA LEU A 260 7.41 25.38 1.33
C LEU A 260 8.41 24.52 2.12
N GLY A 261 9.71 24.63 1.82
CA GLY A 261 10.76 23.80 2.42
C GLY A 261 10.87 23.89 3.95
N GLU A 262 10.45 25.00 4.57
CA GLU A 262 10.53 25.19 6.03
C GLU A 262 9.48 24.39 6.83
N VAL A 263 8.32 24.10 6.23
CA VAL A 263 7.19 23.39 6.87
C VAL A 263 7.57 21.99 7.31
N ASP A 264 8.52 21.37 6.59
CA ASP A 264 8.89 19.97 6.75
C ASP A 264 10.07 19.77 7.74
N SER A 265 10.71 20.85 8.19
CA SER A 265 11.76 20.80 9.23
C SER A 265 11.21 20.46 10.62
N ILE A 266 9.95 20.82 10.88
CA ILE A 266 9.26 20.55 12.15
C ILE A 266 8.72 19.10 12.18
N GLY A 267 8.31 18.55 11.03
CA GLY A 267 7.89 17.15 10.87
C GLY A 267 9.03 16.13 10.96
N GLU A 268 10.24 16.49 10.49
CA GLU A 268 11.45 15.66 10.56
C GLU A 268 11.95 15.39 11.97
N SER A 269 11.72 16.33 12.90
CA SER A 269 12.06 16.11 14.30
C SER A 269 11.36 14.86 14.87
N SER A 270 10.21 14.45 14.32
CA SER A 270 9.48 13.25 14.75
C SER A 270 9.94 11.98 14.02
N VAL A 271 10.08 11.99 12.69
CA VAL A 271 10.41 10.76 11.92
C VAL A 271 11.89 10.38 12.05
N ALA A 272 12.80 11.36 12.07
CA ALA A 272 14.22 11.10 12.32
C ALA A 272 14.48 10.75 13.79
N ALA A 273 13.70 11.28 14.74
CA ALA A 273 13.75 10.85 16.14
C ALA A 273 13.20 9.44 16.33
N ASP A 274 12.09 9.08 15.67
CA ASP A 274 11.52 7.73 15.70
C ASP A 274 12.44 6.71 15.01
N GLY A 275 13.10 7.08 13.91
CA GLY A 275 14.12 6.26 13.26
C GLY A 275 15.32 6.01 14.16
N LYS A 276 15.79 7.03 14.88
CA LYS A 276 16.83 6.89 15.91
C LYS A 276 16.36 6.05 17.09
N ALA A 277 15.10 6.19 17.53
CA ALA A 277 14.52 5.43 18.63
C ALA A 277 14.34 3.95 18.27
N LEU A 278 13.86 3.64 17.06
CA LEU A 278 13.76 2.28 16.55
C LEU A 278 15.13 1.64 16.37
N TRP A 279 16.11 2.39 15.86
CA TRP A 279 17.48 1.91 15.70
C TRP A 279 18.14 1.66 17.06
N ALA A 280 17.90 2.52 18.05
CA ALA A 280 18.30 2.30 19.43
C ALA A 280 17.64 1.05 20.03
N MET A 281 16.34 0.83 19.81
CA MET A 281 15.64 -0.38 20.25
C MET A 281 16.19 -1.65 19.58
N VAL A 282 16.54 -1.59 18.29
CA VAL A 282 17.15 -2.72 17.57
C VAL A 282 18.54 -3.02 18.11
N ILE A 283 19.35 -2.00 18.42
CA ILE A 283 20.65 -2.20 19.10
C ILE A 283 20.43 -2.85 20.46
N LEU A 284 19.48 -2.36 21.25
CA LEU A 284 19.21 -2.85 22.59
C LEU A 284 18.73 -4.30 22.58
N VAL A 285 17.88 -4.68 21.62
CA VAL A 285 17.46 -6.07 21.40
C VAL A 285 18.62 -6.94 20.91
N LYS A 286 19.49 -6.41 20.04
CA LYS A 286 20.68 -7.12 19.56
C LYS A 286 21.68 -7.36 20.68
N GLU A 287 21.88 -6.38 21.56
CA GLU A 287 22.73 -6.48 22.75
C GLU A 287 22.14 -7.48 23.75
N TRP A 288 20.83 -7.41 24.00
CA TRP A 288 20.12 -8.34 24.88
C TRP A 288 20.17 -9.79 24.36
N ALA A 289 19.98 -9.99 23.05
CA ALA A 289 20.13 -11.29 22.39
C ALA A 289 21.58 -11.80 22.43
N GLY A 290 22.57 -10.91 22.33
CA GLY A 290 23.98 -11.24 22.49
C GLY A 290 24.34 -11.69 23.91
N GLN A 291 23.70 -11.10 24.93
CA GLN A 291 23.87 -11.50 26.33
C GLN A 291 23.27 -12.87 26.63
N LEU A 292 22.13 -13.22 26.00
CA LEU A 292 21.54 -14.56 26.11
C LEU A 292 22.33 -15.66 25.40
N ALA A 293 23.18 -15.32 24.43
CA ALA A 293 24.01 -16.28 23.70
C ALA A 293 25.35 -16.60 24.41
N MET A 294 25.70 -15.86 25.45
CA MET A 294 26.96 -16.04 26.22
C MET A 294 26.75 -16.52 27.66
N GLY A 295 25.51 -16.82 28.07
CA GLY A 295 25.16 -17.45 29.35
C GLY A 295 24.59 -18.85 29.13
#